data_AF-A0A1T4ZHF5-F1
#
_entry.id   AF-A0A1T4ZHF5-F1
#
_cell.length_a   1.000
_cell.length_b   1.000
_cell.length_c   1.000
_cell.angle_alpha   90.00
_cell.angle_beta   90.00
_cell.angle_gamma   90.00
#
_symmetry.space_group_name_H-M   'P 1'
#
loop_
_entity.id
_entity.type
_entity.pdbx_description
1 polymer ?
#
loop_
_entity_poly.entity_id
_entity_poly.type
_entity_poly.pdbx_seq_one_letter_code
_entity_poly.pdbx_strand_id
1 'polypeptide(L)'
;MNYNFITNHDQLKKALFPLMKAPVLAIDTETTGLDPFIDRICLIQIAVPQHPILIIDLTSMETRGCQLLKKLLNSRALKIFQNAKFDWKMLEMANLRPSGPFFDVMLASQVLRSGLKKDHDLQSLAREFLKVKLDKSLQFSNFAGKLSTAQLEYAALDAAVLLKPKTRLHSKLQKAGLLETAQIEFDALPAVAQMELNGMQLDAIAW
;
A
#
# COMPACT_ATOMS: atom_id res chain seq x y z
N MET A 1 -19.20 -5.39 -1.34
CA MET A 1 -18.03 -5.12 -0.46
C MET A 1 -18.34 -3.84 0.30
N ASN A 2 -18.11 -3.76 1.61
CA ASN A 2 -18.47 -2.56 2.38
C ASN A 2 -17.29 -1.58 2.42
N TYR A 3 -17.47 -0.37 1.88
CA TYR A 3 -16.45 0.68 1.88
C TYR A 3 -17.05 2.05 2.21
N ASN A 4 -16.21 2.95 2.75
CA ASN A 4 -16.54 4.34 3.00
C ASN A 4 -15.63 5.22 2.14
N PHE A 5 -16.24 6.05 1.28
CA PHE A 5 -15.51 7.07 0.54
C PHE A 5 -15.43 8.35 1.38
N ILE A 6 -14.21 8.82 1.62
CA ILE A 6 -13.89 9.89 2.57
C ILE A 6 -13.29 11.07 1.80
N THR A 7 -13.94 12.23 1.87
CA THR A 7 -13.55 13.44 1.11
C THR A 7 -13.31 14.66 2.00
N ASN A 8 -13.40 14.52 3.32
CA ASN A 8 -13.13 15.61 4.26
C ASN A 8 -12.65 15.12 5.63
N HIS A 9 -12.16 16.08 6.41
CA HIS A 9 -11.57 15.85 7.72
C HIS A 9 -12.53 15.18 8.74
N ASP A 10 -13.79 15.60 8.81
CA ASP A 10 -14.73 15.09 9.82
C ASP A 10 -15.12 13.64 9.54
N GLN A 11 -15.35 13.31 8.28
CA GLN A 11 -15.54 11.92 7.85
C GLN A 11 -14.31 11.08 8.17
N LEU A 12 -13.12 11.60 7.85
CA LEU A 12 -11.85 10.90 8.11
C LEU A 12 -11.66 10.64 9.61
N LYS A 13 -11.86 11.65 10.45
CA LYS A 13 -11.72 11.53 11.90
C LYS A 13 -12.64 10.44 12.47
N LYS A 14 -13.91 10.42 12.05
CA LYS A 14 -14.89 9.40 12.48
C LYS A 14 -14.48 8.01 11.99
N ALA A 15 -14.02 7.90 10.75
CA ALA A 15 -13.64 6.63 10.14
C ALA A 15 -12.33 6.05 10.72
N LEU A 16 -11.33 6.88 11.02
CA LEU A 16 -10.05 6.43 11.55
C LEU A 16 -10.09 6.13 13.05
N PHE A 17 -10.98 6.75 13.82
CA PHE A 17 -11.07 6.56 15.28
C PHE A 17 -11.07 5.07 15.72
N PRO A 18 -11.90 4.17 15.16
CA PRO A 18 -11.85 2.75 15.50
C PRO A 18 -10.56 2.04 15.04
N LEU A 19 -9.87 2.56 14.01
CA LEU A 19 -8.69 1.94 13.42
C LEU A 19 -7.38 2.31 14.11
N MET A 20 -7.37 3.33 14.99
CA MET A 20 -6.16 3.78 15.69
C MET A 20 -5.48 2.70 16.54
N LYS A 21 -6.23 1.66 16.95
CA LYS A 21 -5.73 0.51 17.71
C LYS A 21 -5.68 -0.79 16.88
N ALA A 22 -5.92 -0.70 15.58
CA ALA A 22 -5.88 -1.87 14.70
C ALA A 22 -4.49 -2.50 14.74
N PRO A 23 -4.37 -3.84 14.83
CA PRO A 23 -3.08 -4.51 14.82
C PRO A 23 -2.46 -4.55 13.42
N VAL A 24 -3.26 -4.32 12.39
CA VAL A 24 -2.86 -4.46 10.99
C VAL A 24 -3.62 -3.46 10.12
N LEU A 25 -2.93 -2.92 9.12
CA LEU A 25 -3.46 -2.01 8.11
C LEU A 25 -3.00 -2.54 6.74
N ALA A 26 -3.92 -3.00 5.90
CA ALA A 26 -3.62 -3.23 4.50
C ALA A 26 -3.83 -1.92 3.74
N ILE A 27 -2.80 -1.46 3.04
CA ILE A 27 -2.73 -0.14 2.44
C ILE A 27 -2.41 -0.30 0.96
N ASP A 28 -3.08 0.51 0.16
CA ASP A 28 -2.84 0.67 -1.27
C ASP A 28 -2.94 2.16 -1.62
N THR A 29 -2.39 2.56 -2.77
CA THR A 29 -2.49 3.93 -3.27
C THR A 29 -2.79 3.98 -4.75
N GLU A 30 -3.64 4.94 -5.14
CA GLU A 30 -3.85 5.29 -6.55
C GLU A 30 -3.20 6.65 -6.82
N THR A 31 -2.50 6.76 -7.94
CA THR A 31 -1.62 7.90 -8.24
C THR A 31 -1.90 8.44 -9.64
N THR A 32 -1.42 9.64 -9.95
CA THR A 32 -1.52 10.19 -11.31
C THR A 32 -0.58 9.53 -12.31
N GLY A 33 0.42 8.81 -11.83
CA GLY A 33 1.50 8.21 -12.62
C GLY A 33 2.52 7.53 -11.70
N LEU A 34 3.70 7.21 -12.24
CA LEU A 34 4.67 6.34 -11.57
C LEU A 34 5.87 7.08 -10.96
N ASP A 35 6.02 8.38 -11.20
CA ASP A 35 7.19 9.14 -10.77
C ASP A 35 6.88 9.97 -9.51
N PRO A 36 7.43 9.60 -8.34
CA PRO A 36 7.15 10.29 -7.09
C PRO A 36 7.57 11.77 -7.06
N PHE A 37 8.41 12.24 -7.99
CA PHE A 37 8.83 13.64 -8.03
C PHE A 37 7.84 14.56 -8.76
N ILE A 38 7.00 14.02 -9.65
CA ILE A 38 6.07 14.81 -10.47
C ILE A 38 4.61 14.35 -10.34
N ASP A 39 4.39 13.08 -9.99
CA ASP A 39 3.09 12.50 -9.73
C ASP A 39 2.67 12.67 -8.27
N ARG A 40 1.36 12.53 -8.05
CA ARG A 40 0.75 12.66 -6.71
C ARG A 40 -0.20 11.52 -6.42
N ILE A 41 -0.40 11.27 -5.13
CA ILE A 41 -1.44 10.36 -4.66
C ILE A 41 -2.82 11.00 -4.86
N CYS A 42 -3.70 10.27 -5.52
CA CYS A 42 -5.12 10.59 -5.65
C CYS A 42 -5.90 9.96 -4.49
N LEU A 43 -5.72 8.66 -4.28
CA LEU A 43 -6.43 7.89 -3.26
C LEU A 43 -5.48 7.13 -2.36
N ILE A 44 -5.86 7.01 -1.08
CA ILE A 44 -5.28 6.06 -0.15
C ILE A 44 -6.39 5.12 0.31
N GLN A 45 -6.17 3.82 0.15
CA GLN A 45 -7.09 2.80 0.62
C GLN A 45 -6.55 2.13 1.88
N ILE A 46 -7.42 1.91 2.87
CA ILE A 46 -7.06 1.24 4.12
C ILE A 46 -8.09 0.16 4.41
N ALA A 47 -7.65 -1.10 4.39
CA ALA A 47 -8.44 -2.25 4.78
C ALA A 47 -7.97 -2.80 6.14
N VAL A 48 -8.91 -2.98 7.05
CA VAL A 48 -8.70 -3.58 8.38
C VAL A 48 -9.71 -4.71 8.57
N PRO A 49 -9.33 -5.88 9.11
CA PRO A 49 -10.26 -6.97 9.36
C PRO A 49 -11.49 -6.49 10.15
N GLN A 50 -12.69 -6.89 9.71
CA GLN A 50 -13.98 -6.58 10.35
C GLN A 50 -14.39 -5.10 10.35
N HIS A 51 -13.68 -4.24 9.62
CA HIS A 51 -14.07 -2.84 9.40
C HIS A 51 -14.41 -2.58 7.92
N PRO A 52 -15.25 -1.57 7.62
CA PRO A 52 -15.39 -1.07 6.26
C PRO A 52 -14.05 -0.61 5.71
N ILE A 53 -13.81 -0.84 4.42
CA ILE A 53 -12.61 -0.34 3.73
C ILE A 53 -12.72 1.17 3.61
N LEU A 54 -11.66 1.88 3.97
CA LEU A 54 -11.63 3.32 3.78
C LEU A 54 -11.01 3.62 2.42
N ILE A 55 -11.69 4.43 1.62
CA ILE A 55 -11.14 5.02 0.40
C ILE A 55 -11.05 6.52 0.67
N ILE A 56 -9.84 7.01 0.83
CA ILE A 56 -9.58 8.40 1.20
C ILE A 56 -9.14 9.16 -0.04
N ASP A 57 -9.95 10.13 -0.45
CA ASP A 57 -9.56 11.07 -1.49
C ASP A 57 -8.58 12.08 -0.90
N LEU A 58 -7.31 11.95 -1.28
CA LEU A 58 -6.25 12.83 -0.79
C LEU A 58 -6.30 14.20 -1.49
N THR A 59 -6.89 14.29 -2.69
CA THR A 59 -6.97 15.54 -3.46
C THR A 59 -7.93 16.55 -2.84
N SER A 60 -8.95 16.08 -2.11
CA SER A 60 -9.89 16.89 -1.35
C SER A 60 -9.51 17.05 0.13
N MET A 61 -8.39 16.46 0.56
CA MET A 61 -8.02 16.42 1.97
C MET A 61 -7.23 17.66 2.42
N GLU A 62 -7.70 18.31 3.48
CA GLU A 62 -6.98 19.41 4.13
C GLU A 62 -5.76 18.92 4.93
N THR A 63 -4.81 19.82 5.22
CA THR A 63 -3.60 19.57 6.02
C THR A 63 -3.88 18.84 7.34
N ARG A 64 -4.97 19.20 8.05
CA ARG A 64 -5.36 18.54 9.31
C ARG A 64 -5.75 17.08 9.11
N GLY A 65 -6.38 16.75 7.99
CA GLY A 65 -6.68 15.36 7.62
C GLY A 65 -5.40 14.56 7.37
N CYS A 66 -4.43 15.13 6.66
CA CYS A 66 -3.13 14.51 6.43
C CYS A 66 -2.40 14.20 7.76
N GLN A 67 -2.53 15.04 8.79
CA GLN A 67 -1.95 14.76 10.11
C GLN A 67 -2.57 13.53 10.79
N LEU A 68 -3.88 13.29 10.63
CA LEU A 68 -4.54 12.09 11.18
C LEU A 68 -4.07 10.82 10.46
N LEU A 69 -3.98 10.87 9.12
CA LEU A 69 -3.42 9.78 8.32
C LEU A 69 -2.00 9.47 8.74
N LYS A 70 -1.16 10.49 8.89
CA LYS A 70 0.22 10.34 9.35
C LYS A 70 0.28 9.61 10.70
N LYS A 71 -0.57 9.97 11.66
CA LYS A 71 -0.63 9.27 12.96
C LYS A 71 -0.99 7.79 12.82
N LEU A 72 -1.95 7.46 11.96
CA LEU A 72 -2.34 6.06 11.72
C LEU A 72 -1.22 5.27 11.02
N LEU A 73 -0.63 5.84 9.98
CA LEU A 73 0.49 5.27 9.22
C LEU A 73 1.77 5.11 10.06
N ASN A 74 1.89 5.85 11.17
CA ASN A 74 3.00 5.73 12.12
C ASN A 74 2.61 4.99 13.42
N SER A 75 1.45 4.34 13.45
CA SER A 75 1.02 3.51 14.58
C SER A 75 1.87 2.23 14.72
N ARG A 76 1.64 1.44 15.77
CA ARG A 76 2.30 0.12 15.94
C ARG A 76 1.72 -0.99 15.05
N ALA A 77 0.69 -0.70 14.26
CA ALA A 77 0.08 -1.68 13.38
C ALA A 77 1.09 -2.20 12.35
N LEU A 78 0.94 -3.46 11.94
CA LEU A 78 1.62 -4.01 10.76
C LEU A 78 1.04 -3.40 9.48
N LYS A 79 1.88 -2.82 8.62
CA LYS A 79 1.44 -2.29 7.33
C LYS A 79 1.65 -3.35 6.26
N ILE A 80 0.56 -3.74 5.61
CA ILE A 80 0.59 -4.69 4.51
C ILE A 80 0.45 -3.92 3.21
N PHE A 81 1.37 -4.17 2.28
CA PHE A 81 1.37 -3.58 0.95
C PHE A 81 1.64 -4.65 -0.09
N GLN A 82 1.39 -4.32 -1.35
CA GLN A 82 1.93 -5.01 -2.52
C GLN A 82 2.90 -4.04 -3.20
N ASN A 83 4.18 -4.40 -3.35
CA ASN A 83 5.18 -3.48 -3.92
C ASN A 83 5.33 -2.17 -3.12
N ALA A 84 5.47 -2.30 -1.80
CA ALA A 84 5.46 -1.18 -0.86
C ALA A 84 6.52 -0.12 -1.13
N LYS A 85 7.62 -0.46 -1.83
CA LYS A 85 8.65 0.52 -2.21
C LYS A 85 8.03 1.67 -3.00
N PHE A 86 7.09 1.38 -3.90
CA PHE A 86 6.38 2.40 -4.66
C PHE A 86 5.52 3.28 -3.75
N ASP A 87 4.59 2.67 -3.00
CA ASP A 87 3.69 3.40 -2.09
C ASP A 87 4.48 4.20 -1.06
N TRP A 88 5.58 3.66 -0.54
CA TRP A 88 6.44 4.33 0.42
C TRP A 88 6.99 5.63 -0.16
N LYS A 89 7.49 5.62 -1.40
CA LYS A 89 8.02 6.83 -2.07
C LYS A 89 6.92 7.87 -2.29
N MET A 90 5.75 7.43 -2.76
CA MET A 90 4.60 8.31 -2.96
C MET A 90 4.12 8.93 -1.64
N LEU A 91 4.06 8.14 -0.57
CA LEU A 91 3.66 8.60 0.76
C LEU A 91 4.70 9.54 1.37
N GLU A 92 6.01 9.31 1.17
CA GLU A 92 7.06 10.23 1.62
C GLU A 92 6.89 11.61 0.98
N MET A 93 6.71 11.65 -0.35
CA MET A 93 6.52 12.89 -1.10
C MET A 93 5.22 13.61 -0.71
N ALA A 94 4.21 12.87 -0.26
CA ALA A 94 2.99 13.42 0.33
C ALA A 94 3.12 13.83 1.82
N ASN A 95 4.33 13.78 2.41
CA ASN A 95 4.60 14.02 3.85
C ASN A 95 3.91 13.03 4.81
N LEU A 96 3.54 11.85 4.31
CA LEU A 96 2.78 10.79 4.96
C LEU A 96 3.61 9.52 5.22
N ARG A 97 4.93 9.63 5.30
CA ARG A 97 5.85 8.49 5.53
C ARG A 97 5.26 7.46 6.50
N PRO A 98 5.07 6.20 6.09
CA PRO A 98 4.67 5.16 7.01
C PRO A 98 5.88 4.70 7.84
N SER A 99 5.64 4.25 9.07
CA SER A 99 6.67 3.71 9.96
C SER A 99 6.18 2.44 10.66
N GLY A 100 7.06 1.74 11.37
CA GLY A 100 6.70 0.52 12.10
C GLY A 100 6.85 -0.73 11.24
N PRO A 101 6.32 -1.89 11.66
CA PRO A 101 6.57 -3.13 10.94
C PRO A 101 5.83 -3.15 9.60
N PHE A 102 6.50 -3.69 8.58
CA PHE A 102 5.98 -3.85 7.22
C PHE A 102 5.83 -5.32 6.84
N PHE A 103 4.90 -5.60 5.94
CA PHE A 103 4.79 -6.88 5.24
C PHE A 103 4.46 -6.60 3.78
N ASP A 104 5.41 -6.85 2.88
CA ASP A 104 5.17 -6.74 1.44
C ASP A 104 4.82 -8.12 0.88
N VAL A 105 3.60 -8.28 0.35
CA VAL A 105 3.16 -9.56 -0.20
C VAL A 105 3.92 -9.96 -1.48
N MET A 106 4.47 -9.01 -2.24
CA MET A 106 5.32 -9.26 -3.40
C MET A 106 6.67 -9.82 -2.96
N LEU A 107 7.35 -9.15 -2.02
CA LEU A 107 8.65 -9.61 -1.50
C LEU A 107 8.51 -10.97 -0.79
N ALA A 108 7.47 -11.15 0.03
CA ALA A 108 7.15 -12.43 0.67
C ALA A 108 6.99 -13.56 -0.36
N SER A 109 6.34 -13.25 -1.49
CA SER A 109 6.08 -14.17 -2.59
C SER A 109 7.35 -14.52 -3.37
N GLN A 110 8.27 -13.56 -3.54
CA GLN A 110 9.59 -13.74 -4.17
C GLN A 110 10.51 -14.61 -3.31
N VAL A 111 10.64 -14.29 -2.01
CA VAL A 111 11.44 -15.07 -1.06
C VAL A 111 10.97 -16.52 -1.03
N LEU A 112 9.66 -16.75 -0.92
CA LEU A 112 9.10 -18.10 -0.87
C LEU A 112 9.39 -18.94 -2.12
N ARG A 113 9.63 -18.29 -3.27
CA ARG A 113 9.87 -18.97 -4.56
C ARG A 113 11.32 -18.92 -5.00
N SER A 114 12.22 -18.41 -4.18
CA SER A 114 13.67 -18.38 -4.45
C SER A 114 14.02 -17.80 -5.82
N GLY A 115 13.28 -16.77 -6.28
CA GLY A 115 13.53 -16.12 -7.57
C GLY A 115 13.13 -16.92 -8.82
N LEU A 116 12.41 -18.03 -8.70
CA LEU A 116 11.84 -18.73 -9.85
C LEU A 116 10.91 -17.80 -10.65
N LYS A 117 11.06 -17.78 -11.98
CA LYS A 117 10.27 -16.92 -12.89
C LYS A 117 8.77 -17.20 -12.74
N LYS A 118 8.09 -16.36 -11.98
CA LYS A 118 6.64 -16.36 -11.80
C LYS A 118 6.18 -14.92 -11.54
N ASP A 119 4.95 -14.64 -11.92
CA ASP A 119 4.35 -13.34 -11.66
C ASP A 119 4.06 -13.17 -10.17
N HIS A 120 4.53 -12.06 -9.61
CA HIS A 120 4.32 -11.68 -8.22
C HIS A 120 3.36 -10.50 -8.06
N ASP A 121 2.71 -10.08 -9.15
CA ASP A 121 1.70 -9.02 -9.15
C ASP A 121 0.44 -9.41 -8.36
N LEU A 122 -0.32 -8.41 -7.90
CA LEU A 122 -1.47 -8.61 -7.02
C LEU A 122 -2.51 -9.56 -7.59
N GLN A 123 -2.81 -9.46 -8.89
CA GLN A 123 -3.79 -10.31 -9.56
C GLN A 123 -3.31 -11.76 -9.60
N SER A 124 -2.03 -11.99 -9.87
CA SER A 124 -1.44 -13.32 -9.86
C SER A 124 -1.48 -13.95 -8.46
N LEU A 125 -1.18 -13.17 -7.41
CA LEU A 125 -1.26 -13.64 -6.02
C LEU A 125 -2.70 -13.86 -5.56
N ALA A 126 -3.62 -12.96 -5.91
CA ALA A 126 -5.04 -13.09 -5.60
C ALA A 126 -5.64 -14.34 -6.27
N ARG A 127 -5.31 -14.58 -7.55
CA ARG A 127 -5.73 -15.79 -8.27
C ARG A 127 -5.17 -17.06 -7.63
N GLU A 128 -3.88 -17.06 -7.27
CA GLU A 128 -3.24 -18.24 -6.69
C GLU A 128 -3.82 -18.58 -5.31
N PHE A 129 -3.82 -17.61 -4.40
CA PHE A 129 -4.12 -17.83 -2.98
C PHE A 129 -5.61 -17.72 -2.64
N LEU A 130 -6.38 -16.97 -3.43
CA LEU A 130 -7.78 -16.66 -3.13
C LEU A 130 -8.75 -17.20 -4.17
N LYS A 131 -8.25 -17.66 -5.32
CA LYS A 131 -9.08 -18.03 -6.49
C LYS A 131 -9.98 -16.86 -6.97
N VAL A 132 -9.56 -15.63 -6.71
CA VAL A 132 -10.24 -14.41 -7.14
C VAL A 132 -9.55 -13.89 -8.40
N LYS A 133 -10.34 -13.55 -9.43
CA LYS A 133 -9.84 -12.84 -10.61
C LYS A 133 -10.04 -11.34 -10.39
N LEU A 134 -8.95 -10.61 -10.19
CA LEU A 134 -8.97 -9.15 -10.19
C LEU A 134 -9.09 -8.65 -11.64
N ASP A 135 -9.95 -7.66 -11.87
CA ASP A 135 -10.02 -6.97 -13.14
C ASP A 135 -9.04 -5.79 -13.13
N LYS A 136 -8.10 -5.76 -14.09
CA LYS A 136 -7.09 -4.69 -14.23
C LYS A 136 -7.53 -3.58 -15.17
N SER A 137 -8.76 -3.63 -15.71
CA SER A 137 -9.26 -2.64 -16.67
C SER A 137 -9.19 -1.21 -16.14
N LEU A 138 -9.24 -1.02 -14.82
CA LEU A 138 -9.24 0.28 -14.16
C LEU A 138 -7.89 0.71 -13.59
N GLN A 139 -6.85 -0.13 -13.70
CA GLN A 139 -5.50 0.15 -13.18
C GLN A 139 -4.88 1.42 -13.79
N PHE A 140 -5.19 1.71 -15.05
CA PHE A 140 -4.71 2.91 -15.76
C PHE A 140 -5.81 3.97 -15.91
N SER A 141 -6.89 3.87 -15.13
CA SER A 141 -7.97 4.85 -15.17
C SER A 141 -7.57 6.16 -14.47
N ASN A 142 -8.23 7.26 -14.82
CA ASN A 142 -7.97 8.55 -14.16
C ASN A 142 -8.65 8.60 -12.79
N PHE A 143 -7.84 8.58 -11.72
CA PHE A 143 -8.30 8.71 -10.34
C PHE A 143 -8.26 10.15 -9.79
N ALA A 144 -7.80 11.13 -10.56
CA ALA A 144 -7.64 12.52 -10.12
C ALA A 144 -8.91 13.39 -10.28
N GLY A 145 -10.07 12.78 -10.54
CA GLY A 145 -11.32 13.48 -10.85
C GLY A 145 -12.55 12.79 -10.25
N LYS A 146 -13.72 13.00 -10.86
CA LYS A 146 -14.96 12.37 -10.41
C LYS A 146 -14.87 10.85 -10.62
N LEU A 147 -14.84 10.12 -9.52
CA LEU A 147 -14.72 8.66 -9.52
C LEU A 147 -16.07 8.00 -9.83
N SER A 148 -16.01 6.95 -10.66
CA SER A 148 -17.14 6.05 -10.86
C SER A 148 -17.26 5.04 -9.72
N THR A 149 -18.44 4.44 -9.56
CA THR A 149 -18.65 3.34 -8.61
C THR A 149 -17.67 2.18 -8.85
N ALA A 150 -17.40 1.86 -10.12
CA ALA A 150 -16.48 0.79 -10.49
C ALA A 150 -15.03 1.09 -10.05
N GLN A 151 -14.58 2.34 -10.15
CA GLN A 151 -13.27 2.76 -9.65
C GLN A 151 -13.17 2.67 -8.12
N LEU A 152 -14.22 3.05 -7.40
CA LEU A 152 -14.27 2.92 -5.93
C LEU A 152 -14.25 1.45 -5.51
N GLU A 153 -14.99 0.59 -6.19
CA GLU A 153 -15.01 -0.85 -5.93
C GLU A 153 -13.67 -1.52 -6.23
N TYR A 154 -13.02 -1.13 -7.34
CA TYR A 154 -11.68 -1.56 -7.70
C TYR A 154 -10.66 -1.19 -6.62
N ALA A 155 -10.60 0.10 -6.26
CA ALA A 155 -9.71 0.61 -5.23
C ALA A 155 -9.93 -0.08 -3.88
N ALA A 156 -11.20 -0.27 -3.46
CA ALA A 156 -11.50 -0.98 -2.22
C ALA A 156 -11.01 -2.43 -2.24
N LEU A 157 -11.18 -3.11 -3.38
CA LEU A 157 -10.82 -4.51 -3.56
C LEU A 157 -9.31 -4.71 -3.47
N ASP A 158 -8.49 -3.84 -4.06
CA ASP A 158 -7.03 -3.99 -4.08
C ASP A 158 -6.43 -3.97 -2.67
N ALA A 159 -6.81 -3.01 -1.81
CA ALA A 159 -6.41 -3.02 -0.41
C ALA A 159 -7.00 -4.21 0.38
N ALA A 160 -8.27 -4.55 0.16
CA ALA A 160 -8.91 -5.65 0.89
C ALA A 160 -8.29 -7.01 0.58
N VAL A 161 -7.85 -7.20 -0.66
CA VAL A 161 -7.28 -8.45 -1.12
C VAL A 161 -6.01 -8.78 -0.33
N LEU A 162 -5.19 -7.79 0.05
CA LEU A 162 -3.88 -7.98 0.71
C LEU A 162 -3.94 -8.78 2.02
N LEU A 163 -5.04 -8.68 2.77
CA LEU A 163 -5.18 -9.32 4.08
C LEU A 163 -5.04 -10.85 4.02
N LYS A 164 -5.60 -11.48 2.98
CA LYS A 164 -5.61 -12.95 2.85
C LYS A 164 -4.29 -13.52 2.32
N PRO A 165 -3.67 -13.01 1.22
CA PRO A 165 -2.33 -13.39 0.78
C PRO A 165 -1.30 -13.23 1.88
N LYS A 166 -1.33 -12.13 2.65
CA LYS A 166 -0.43 -11.98 3.81
C LYS A 166 -0.49 -13.17 4.75
N THR A 167 -1.70 -13.59 5.13
CA THR A 167 -1.89 -14.72 6.05
C THR A 167 -1.37 -16.03 5.46
N ARG A 168 -1.64 -16.29 4.18
CA ARG A 168 -1.19 -17.50 3.47
C ARG A 168 0.32 -17.53 3.25
N LEU A 169 0.90 -16.41 2.81
CA LEU A 169 2.33 -16.26 2.57
C LEU A 169 3.12 -16.38 3.86
N HIS A 170 2.68 -15.73 4.95
CA HIS A 170 3.31 -15.87 6.27
C HIS A 170 3.36 -17.34 6.71
N SER A 171 2.25 -18.08 6.61
CA SER A 171 2.23 -19.51 6.98
C SER A 171 3.16 -20.36 6.10
N LYS A 172 3.26 -20.04 4.81
CA LYS A 172 4.16 -20.75 3.88
C LYS A 172 5.63 -20.45 4.15
N LEU A 173 5.98 -19.19 4.38
CA LEU A 173 7.33 -18.77 4.79
C LEU A 173 7.74 -19.45 6.10
N GLN A 174 6.83 -19.52 7.08
CA GLN A 174 7.07 -20.20 8.35
C GLN A 174 7.38 -21.68 8.14
N LYS A 175 6.57 -22.39 7.34
CA LYS A 175 6.80 -23.81 7.04
C LYS A 175 8.09 -24.07 6.26
N ALA A 176 8.53 -23.11 5.45
CA ALA A 176 9.76 -23.18 4.69
C ALA A 176 11.00 -22.73 5.49
N GLY A 177 10.84 -22.21 6.71
CA GLY A 177 11.95 -21.65 7.49
C GLY A 177 12.50 -20.32 6.93
N LEU A 178 11.69 -19.56 6.18
CA LEU A 178 12.12 -18.36 5.44
C LEU A 178 11.59 -17.04 6.04
N LEU A 179 11.03 -17.06 7.25
CA LEU A 179 10.50 -15.84 7.88
C LEU A 179 11.59 -14.78 8.11
N GLU A 180 12.78 -15.20 8.54
CA GLU A 180 13.90 -14.30 8.80
C GLU A 180 14.39 -13.64 7.51
N THR A 181 14.54 -14.41 6.42
CA THR A 181 14.87 -13.87 5.10
C THR A 181 13.83 -12.86 4.62
N ALA A 182 12.54 -13.16 4.76
CA ALA A 182 11.49 -12.22 4.39
C ALA A 182 11.51 -10.95 5.25
N GLN A 183 11.84 -11.08 6.55
CA GLN A 183 11.96 -9.94 7.45
C GLN A 183 13.11 -9.01 7.05
N ILE A 184 14.27 -9.55 6.65
CA ILE A 184 15.39 -8.76 6.11
C ILE A 184 14.95 -7.92 4.91
N GLU A 185 14.20 -8.51 3.97
CA GLU A 185 13.67 -7.79 2.82
C GLU A 185 12.70 -6.66 3.22
N PHE A 186 11.80 -6.92 4.18
CA PHE A 186 10.86 -5.90 4.67
C PHE A 186 11.57 -4.76 5.40
N ASP A 187 12.62 -5.05 6.16
CA ASP A 187 13.39 -4.06 6.90
C ASP A 187 14.34 -3.25 6.00
N ALA A 188 14.79 -3.83 4.89
CA ALA A 188 15.57 -3.13 3.87
C ALA A 188 14.73 -2.16 3.03
N LEU A 189 13.42 -2.40 2.90
CA LEU A 189 12.52 -1.64 2.03
C LEU A 189 12.58 -0.12 2.26
N PRO A 190 12.49 0.42 3.50
CA PRO A 190 12.58 1.86 3.71
C PRO A 190 13.93 2.43 3.29
N ALA A 191 15.03 1.70 3.50
CA ALA A 191 16.36 2.14 3.11
C ALA A 191 16.49 2.22 1.58
N VAL A 192 16.03 1.20 0.86
CA VAL A 192 16.05 1.19 -0.62
C VAL A 192 15.20 2.32 -1.19
N ALA A 193 13.98 2.51 -0.66
CA ALA A 193 13.09 3.59 -1.09
C ALA A 193 13.72 4.98 -0.86
N GLN A 194 14.35 5.18 0.30
CA GLN A 194 15.03 6.44 0.63
C GLN A 194 16.26 6.70 -0.24
N MET A 195 17.07 5.68 -0.53
CA MET A 195 18.21 5.80 -1.44
C MET A 195 17.75 6.24 -2.84
N GLU A 196 16.68 5.64 -3.36
CA GLU A 196 16.13 6.02 -4.67
C GLU A 196 15.56 7.44 -4.71
N LEU A 197 14.99 7.94 -3.60
CA LEU A 197 14.49 9.33 -3.54
C LEU A 197 15.62 10.35 -3.41
N ASN A 198 16.67 10.02 -2.66
CA ASN A 198 17.79 10.94 -2.46
C ASN A 198 18.68 11.03 -3.71
N GLY A 199 18.84 9.91 -4.42
CA GLY A 199 19.71 9.82 -5.58
C GLY A 199 21.17 10.08 -5.22
N MET A 200 21.94 10.48 -6.24
CA MET A 200 23.34 10.85 -6.12
C MET A 200 23.59 12.07 -7.01
N GLN A 201 24.33 13.05 -6.50
CA GLN A 201 24.74 14.20 -7.31
C GLN A 201 25.89 13.80 -8.25
N LEU A 202 25.86 14.32 -9.48
CA LEU A 202 26.91 14.15 -10.47
C LEU A 202 27.49 15.51 -10.83
N ASP A 203 28.81 15.62 -10.82
CA ASP A 203 29.51 16.75 -11.42
C ASP A 203 29.54 16.54 -12.94
N ALA A 204 28.64 17.22 -13.63
CA ALA A 204 28.51 17.13 -15.08
C ALA A 204 29.69 17.74 -15.86
N ILE A 205 30.53 18.55 -15.22
CA ILE A 205 31.72 19.14 -15.85
C ILE A 205 32.89 18.16 -15.79
N ALA A 206 32.98 17.38 -14.71
CA ALA A 206 34.06 16.42 -14.49
C ALA A 206 33.81 15.01 -15.08
N TRP A 207 32.57 14.70 -15.50
CA TRP A 207 32.15 13.39 -16.03
C TRP A 207 32.22 13.32 -17.56
#